data_AF-A0A1F7NLD4-F1
#
_entry.id   AF-A0A1F7NLD4-F1
#
_cell.length_a   1.000
_cell.length_b   1.000
_cell.length_c   1.000
_cell.angle_alpha   90.00
_cell.angle_beta   90.00
_cell.angle_gamma   90.00
#
_symmetry.space_group_name_H-M   'P 1'
#
loop_
_entity.id
_entity.type
_entity.pdbx_description
1 polymer ?
#
loop_
_entity_poly.entity_id
_entity_poly.type
_entity_poly.pdbx_seq_one_letter_code
_entity_poly.pdbx_strand_id
1 'polypeptide(L)'
;MIVHLNHLQRGQAAGAGGLVSVLFDLLDEGRADPRLLPHLRVHVDWIQYRQNFREAVTVRRAIDTRGDPLALAEVAVDLRQVRPETLREDLARALSAATAEGDDTGRHILLEEFVPLGQSLIWRFNRLFWQHLAAWEEVSGRGFEQALPGSRSDANHPVAVADSVADFWTLLRDLDKHGQLPPEIFILEIGVGTGTRAALWLDRFRELDVERGTGFYPRLRFLLGDYSTPILDRAGAAVRDHPEVSFIAMDALNPIKTLAFLRYRILHIHLTNVYDNLPHDEIVRRDGRFYLVEARAYLPDADRIAAALGFPPGELAQIAGKLLDIGPDYFGDRRRGVAWWRAVWSGLRLEERLVALADLAEAPLPGGVDAVALEEMLRGAPDDIRFHLSSGAAESFVNTLPLLHPRGYLQVQDIFVTQMEEYRQGFRGPGKLDGSVVNWVNGPLLREVGTRAGYDVHFAPFRYREGSRTSILYTTQRD
;
A
#
# COMPACT_ATOMS: atom_id res chain seq x y z
N MET A 1 -27.09 16.42 -1.44
CA MET A 1 -25.63 16.56 -1.48
C MET A 1 -25.15 16.32 -0.07
N ILE A 2 -24.11 15.51 0.11
CA ILE A 2 -23.49 15.31 1.44
C ILE A 2 -22.06 15.81 1.38
N VAL A 3 -21.68 16.68 2.32
CA VAL A 3 -20.31 17.15 2.49
C VAL A 3 -19.68 16.37 3.64
N HIS A 4 -18.68 15.56 3.31
CA HIS A 4 -17.87 14.79 4.26
C HIS A 4 -16.63 15.59 4.62
N LEU A 5 -16.55 15.99 5.89
CA LEU A 5 -15.33 16.59 6.45
C LEU A 5 -14.50 15.47 7.06
N ASN A 6 -13.43 15.07 6.35
CA ASN A 6 -12.45 14.14 6.91
C ASN A 6 -11.54 14.89 7.90
N HIS A 7 -10.73 14.15 8.68
CA HIS A 7 -9.89 14.71 9.76
C HIS A 7 -9.16 15.99 9.34
N LEU A 8 -9.55 17.15 9.90
CA LEU A 8 -8.91 18.44 9.65
C LEU A 8 -7.72 18.63 10.59
N GLN A 9 -6.54 18.93 10.04
CA GLN A 9 -5.44 19.41 10.85
C GLN A 9 -5.70 20.81 11.39
N ARG A 10 -5.08 21.13 12.54
CA ARG A 10 -5.11 22.48 13.12
C ARG A 10 -4.70 23.52 12.06
N GLY A 11 -5.49 24.58 11.93
CA GLY A 11 -5.26 25.68 10.99
C GLY A 11 -5.98 25.56 9.64
N GLN A 12 -6.63 24.44 9.32
CA GLN A 12 -7.35 24.24 8.04
C GLN A 12 -8.84 24.65 8.07
N ALA A 13 -9.35 25.08 9.23
CA ALA A 13 -10.77 25.44 9.38
C ALA A 13 -11.21 26.57 8.44
N ALA A 14 -10.36 27.58 8.22
CA ALA A 14 -10.65 28.68 7.30
C ALA A 14 -10.75 28.20 5.84
N GLY A 15 -9.85 27.29 5.42
CA GLY A 15 -9.89 26.69 4.08
C GLY A 15 -11.14 25.84 3.87
N ALA A 16 -11.52 25.03 4.85
CA ALA A 16 -12.76 24.25 4.80
C ALA A 16 -14.00 25.16 4.73
N GLY A 17 -14.04 26.24 5.51
CA GLY A 17 -15.12 27.24 5.46
C GLY A 17 -15.21 27.93 4.10
N GLY A 18 -14.06 28.32 3.53
CA GLY A 18 -13.99 28.92 2.19
C GLY A 18 -14.50 27.97 1.10
N LEU A 19 -14.13 26.69 1.15
CA LEU A 19 -14.65 25.67 0.24
C LEU A 19 -16.18 25.55 0.31
N VAL A 20 -16.73 25.49 1.52
CA VAL A 20 -18.18 25.40 1.71
C VAL A 20 -18.89 26.66 1.20
N SER A 21 -18.32 27.84 1.41
CA SER A 21 -18.85 29.10 0.85
C SER A 21 -18.90 29.06 -0.68
N VAL A 22 -17.79 28.67 -1.32
CA VAL A 22 -17.71 28.56 -2.79
C VAL A 22 -18.71 27.55 -3.33
N LEU A 23 -18.94 26.44 -2.63
CA LEU A 23 -19.98 25.47 -3.01
C LEU A 23 -21.37 26.11 -3.00
N PHE A 24 -21.72 26.87 -1.96
CA PHE A 24 -23.02 27.55 -1.90
C PHE A 24 -23.16 28.56 -3.03
N ASP A 25 -22.15 29.39 -3.29
CA ASP A 25 -22.18 30.37 -4.38
C ASP A 25 -22.42 29.69 -5.75
N LEU A 26 -21.73 28.57 -6.01
CA LEU A 26 -21.91 27.82 -7.25
C LEU A 26 -23.29 27.18 -7.37
N LEU A 27 -23.89 26.76 -6.25
CA LEU A 27 -25.25 26.22 -6.23
C LEU A 27 -26.29 27.32 -6.49
N ASP A 28 -26.14 28.49 -5.86
CA ASP A 28 -27.02 29.64 -6.03
C ASP A 28 -26.98 30.18 -7.47
N GLU A 29 -25.80 30.10 -8.12
CA GLU A 29 -25.61 30.44 -9.53
C GLU A 29 -26.11 29.35 -10.50
N GLY A 30 -26.63 28.22 -10.00
CA GLY A 30 -27.13 27.12 -10.84
C GLY A 30 -26.02 26.38 -11.61
N ARG A 31 -24.78 26.38 -11.10
CA ARG A 31 -23.62 25.75 -11.75
C ARG A 31 -23.54 24.23 -11.53
N ALA A 32 -24.35 23.68 -10.63
CA ALA A 32 -24.50 22.24 -10.46
C ALA A 32 -25.85 21.78 -11.02
N ASP A 33 -25.87 20.64 -11.72
CA ASP A 33 -27.12 20.03 -12.19
C ASP A 33 -27.98 19.60 -10.98
N PRO A 34 -29.23 20.10 -10.86
CA PRO A 34 -30.13 19.72 -9.77
C PRO A 34 -30.37 18.20 -9.65
N ARG A 35 -30.25 17.45 -10.75
CA ARG A 35 -30.41 15.99 -10.79
C ARG A 35 -29.27 15.25 -10.07
N LEU A 36 -28.08 15.86 -10.03
CA LEU A 36 -26.90 15.31 -9.36
C LEU A 36 -26.99 15.51 -7.84
N LEU A 37 -27.59 16.62 -7.40
CA LEU A 37 -27.52 17.05 -6.00
C LEU A 37 -27.93 15.97 -4.98
N PRO A 38 -28.99 15.17 -5.15
CA PRO A 38 -29.34 14.13 -4.18
C PRO A 38 -28.23 13.09 -3.95
N HIS A 39 -27.43 12.81 -4.99
CA HIS A 39 -26.42 11.76 -5.00
C HIS A 39 -24.98 12.30 -5.01
N LEU A 40 -24.78 13.62 -5.05
CA LEU A 40 -23.47 14.24 -4.97
C LEU A 40 -22.87 14.08 -3.57
N ARG A 41 -21.66 13.53 -3.50
CA ARG A 41 -20.80 13.51 -2.32
C ARG A 41 -19.63 14.45 -2.53
N VAL A 42 -19.38 15.33 -1.56
CA VAL A 42 -18.19 16.19 -1.56
C VAL A 42 -17.30 15.77 -0.40
N HIS A 43 -16.08 15.33 -0.69
CA HIS A 43 -15.11 14.93 0.31
C HIS A 43 -14.07 16.02 0.48
N VAL A 44 -14.02 16.59 1.68
CA VAL A 44 -12.98 17.52 2.09
C VAL A 44 -11.88 16.68 2.72
N ASP A 45 -10.91 16.32 1.90
CA ASP A 45 -9.87 15.36 2.24
C ASP A 45 -8.68 16.06 2.89
N TRP A 46 -8.23 15.46 4.00
CA TRP A 46 -6.86 15.64 4.44
C TRP A 46 -6.04 14.45 3.95
N ILE A 47 -5.24 14.68 2.92
CA ILE A 47 -4.32 13.67 2.41
C ILE A 47 -3.04 13.72 3.24
N GLN A 48 -2.78 12.64 3.96
CA GLN A 48 -1.63 12.56 4.87
C GLN A 48 -0.28 12.50 4.14
N TYR A 49 -0.28 11.98 2.93
CA TYR A 49 0.94 11.81 2.14
C TYR A 49 1.33 13.13 1.50
N ARG A 50 2.60 13.54 1.67
CA ARG A 50 3.12 14.76 1.05
C ARG A 50 2.99 14.73 -0.48
N GLN A 51 3.21 13.57 -1.08
CA GLN A 51 2.97 13.30 -2.50
C GLN A 51 1.92 12.20 -2.63
N ASN A 52 1.05 12.31 -3.63
CA ASN A 52 -0.02 11.35 -3.90
C ASN A 52 -0.40 11.41 -5.39
N PHE A 53 -1.39 10.62 -5.78
CA PHE A 53 -1.86 10.49 -7.16
C PHE A 53 -3.06 11.37 -7.50
N ARG A 54 -3.57 12.17 -6.56
CA ARG A 54 -4.75 13.02 -6.78
C ARG A 54 -4.35 14.44 -7.14
N GLU A 55 -5.19 15.08 -7.93
CA GLU A 55 -5.15 16.53 -8.12
C GLU A 55 -5.79 17.24 -6.91
N ALA A 56 -5.72 18.58 -6.90
CA ALA A 56 -6.31 19.37 -5.83
C ALA A 56 -7.83 19.19 -5.72
N VAL A 57 -8.49 19.05 -6.87
CA VAL A 57 -9.92 18.72 -6.98
C VAL A 57 -10.03 17.54 -7.95
N THR A 58 -10.71 16.48 -7.56
CA THR A 58 -10.89 15.27 -8.37
C THR A 58 -12.36 14.89 -8.41
N VAL A 59 -12.85 14.48 -9.57
CA VAL A 59 -14.22 14.01 -9.77
C VAL A 59 -14.21 12.51 -10.02
N ARG A 60 -15.18 11.81 -9.46
CA ARG A 60 -15.47 10.40 -9.74
C ARG A 60 -16.93 10.27 -10.12
N ARG A 61 -17.17 9.57 -11.22
CA ARG A 61 -18.53 9.25 -11.67
C ARG A 61 -18.79 7.78 -11.45
N ALA A 62 -20.02 7.47 -11.07
CA ALA A 62 -20.48 6.10 -11.07
C ALA A 62 -21.01 5.70 -12.46
N ILE A 63 -20.73 4.47 -12.86
CA ILE A 63 -21.24 3.84 -14.08
C ILE A 63 -21.84 2.48 -13.74
N ASP A 64 -22.78 2.01 -14.55
CA ASP A 64 -23.27 0.63 -14.49
C ASP A 64 -22.30 -0.35 -15.17
N THR A 65 -22.62 -1.64 -15.15
CA THR A 65 -21.80 -2.69 -15.76
C THR A 65 -21.72 -2.61 -17.29
N ARG A 66 -22.55 -1.79 -17.94
CA ARG A 66 -22.53 -1.52 -19.38
C ARG A 66 -21.77 -0.24 -19.73
N GLY A 67 -21.32 0.50 -18.71
CA GLY A 67 -20.65 1.79 -18.87
C GLY A 67 -21.58 2.99 -18.90
N ASP A 68 -22.89 2.79 -18.67
CA ASP A 68 -23.85 3.90 -18.66
C ASP A 68 -23.68 4.73 -17.37
N PRO A 69 -23.70 6.06 -17.43
CA PRO A 69 -23.61 6.91 -16.24
C PRO A 69 -24.73 6.67 -15.24
N LEU A 70 -24.36 6.66 -13.96
CA LEU A 70 -25.28 6.66 -12.82
C LEU A 70 -25.32 8.04 -12.16
N ALA A 71 -26.37 8.31 -11.38
CA ALA A 71 -26.54 9.60 -10.71
C ALA A 71 -25.51 9.89 -9.60
N LEU A 72 -24.79 8.86 -9.12
CA LEU A 72 -23.77 9.00 -8.07
C LEU A 72 -22.50 9.65 -8.63
N ALA A 73 -22.06 10.73 -7.98
CA ALA A 73 -20.74 11.32 -8.21
C ALA A 73 -20.08 11.75 -6.90
N GLU A 74 -18.76 11.66 -6.86
CA GLU A 74 -17.93 12.17 -5.76
C GLU A 74 -17.02 13.29 -6.27
N VAL A 75 -16.94 14.39 -5.51
CA VAL A 75 -15.92 15.43 -5.68
C VAL A 75 -15.01 15.40 -4.46
N ALA A 76 -13.75 15.06 -4.65
CA ALA A 76 -12.74 15.08 -3.59
C ALA A 76 -11.87 16.32 -3.69
N VAL A 77 -11.65 17.01 -2.57
CA VAL A 77 -10.89 18.26 -2.49
C VAL A 77 -9.79 18.11 -1.45
N ASP A 78 -8.53 18.17 -1.87
CA ASP A 78 -7.37 18.20 -0.97
C ASP A 78 -7.05 19.64 -0.57
N LEU A 79 -7.45 20.02 0.65
CA LEU A 79 -7.24 21.38 1.16
C LEU A 79 -5.77 21.82 1.22
N ARG A 80 -4.81 20.89 1.17
CA ARG A 80 -3.38 21.22 1.18
C ARG A 80 -2.86 21.60 -0.21
N GLN A 81 -3.54 21.18 -1.27
CA GLN A 81 -3.15 21.40 -2.67
C GLN A 81 -3.98 22.52 -3.31
N VAL A 82 -5.20 22.76 -2.81
CA VAL A 82 -6.07 23.84 -3.27
C VAL A 82 -5.38 25.19 -3.10
N ARG A 83 -5.48 26.00 -4.16
CA ARG A 83 -5.09 27.41 -4.16
C ARG A 83 -6.36 28.26 -4.04
N PRO A 84 -6.46 29.20 -3.08
CA PRO A 84 -7.65 30.03 -2.91
C PRO A 84 -8.10 30.74 -4.19
N GLU A 85 -7.15 31.12 -5.04
CA GLU A 85 -7.37 31.90 -6.25
C GLU A 85 -8.02 31.07 -7.37
N THR A 86 -7.80 29.75 -7.41
CA THR A 86 -8.34 28.87 -8.45
C THR A 86 -9.48 27.99 -7.96
N LEU A 87 -9.70 27.91 -6.63
CA LEU A 87 -10.68 27.00 -6.03
C LEU A 87 -12.07 27.10 -6.65
N ARG A 88 -12.58 28.30 -6.90
CA ARG A 88 -13.92 28.49 -7.49
C ARG A 88 -14.02 27.93 -8.90
N GLU A 89 -13.01 28.18 -9.73
CA GLU A 89 -12.97 27.69 -11.11
C GLU A 89 -12.75 26.16 -11.16
N ASP A 90 -11.85 25.64 -10.33
CA ASP A 90 -11.57 24.22 -10.21
C ASP A 90 -12.81 23.44 -9.75
N LEU A 91 -13.54 23.98 -8.76
CA LEU A 91 -14.76 23.37 -8.24
C LEU A 91 -15.93 23.48 -9.24
N ALA A 92 -16.08 24.62 -9.91
CA ALA A 92 -17.08 24.76 -10.97
C ALA A 92 -16.85 23.75 -12.10
N ARG A 93 -15.60 23.57 -12.53
CA ARG A 93 -15.22 22.57 -13.53
C ARG A 93 -15.53 21.16 -13.03
N ALA A 94 -15.22 20.86 -11.77
CA ALA A 94 -15.50 19.56 -11.17
C ALA A 94 -17.01 19.25 -11.13
N LEU A 95 -17.84 20.22 -10.74
CA LEU A 95 -19.30 20.07 -10.74
C LEU A 95 -19.86 19.89 -12.16
N SER A 96 -19.34 20.62 -13.16
CA SER A 96 -19.69 20.40 -14.57
C SER A 96 -19.28 19.00 -15.03
N ALA A 97 -18.05 18.58 -14.75
CA ALA A 97 -17.51 17.29 -15.16
C ALA A 97 -18.24 16.10 -14.51
N ALA A 98 -18.82 16.28 -13.33
CA ALA A 98 -19.65 15.26 -12.68
C ALA A 98 -20.93 14.93 -13.46
N THR A 99 -21.32 15.78 -14.43
CA THR A 99 -22.57 15.65 -15.23
C THR A 99 -22.32 15.46 -16.71
N ALA A 100 -21.14 15.82 -17.21
CA ALA A 100 -20.82 15.71 -18.64
C ALA A 100 -20.50 14.26 -19.03
N GLU A 101 -21.14 13.78 -20.09
CA GLU A 101 -20.73 12.56 -20.82
C GLU A 101 -19.58 12.92 -21.77
N GLY A 102 -18.37 13.18 -21.24
CA GLY A 102 -17.24 13.49 -22.13
C GLY A 102 -15.97 13.95 -21.45
N ASP A 103 -14.86 13.49 -22.02
CA ASP A 103 -13.46 13.64 -21.60
C ASP A 103 -12.98 15.11 -21.56
N ASP A 104 -12.39 15.55 -20.45
CA ASP A 104 -11.50 16.73 -20.40
C ASP A 104 -10.11 16.33 -20.94
N THR A 105 -10.05 15.73 -22.14
CA THR A 105 -8.84 15.12 -22.72
C THR A 105 -7.85 16.12 -23.29
N GLY A 106 -8.20 17.40 -23.38
CA GLY A 106 -7.42 18.37 -24.14
C GLY A 106 -6.02 18.68 -23.58
N ARG A 107 -5.70 18.25 -22.34
CA ARG A 107 -4.44 18.58 -21.67
C ARG A 107 -3.71 17.41 -21.02
N HIS A 108 -4.30 16.22 -21.02
CA HIS A 108 -3.77 15.08 -20.28
C HIS A 108 -3.27 14.00 -21.24
N ILE A 109 -2.12 13.41 -20.94
CA ILE A 109 -1.69 12.20 -21.64
C ILE A 109 -2.03 10.99 -20.80
N LEU A 110 -2.96 10.18 -21.32
CA LEU A 110 -3.32 8.90 -20.73
C LEU A 110 -2.13 7.93 -20.88
N LEU A 111 -1.80 7.26 -19.78
CA LEU A 111 -0.76 6.23 -19.73
C LEU A 111 -1.37 4.82 -19.73
N GLU A 112 -2.64 4.69 -19.34
CA GLU A 112 -3.42 3.46 -19.36
C GLU A 112 -4.91 3.75 -19.52
N GLU A 113 -5.68 2.71 -19.84
CA GLU A 113 -7.15 2.71 -19.76
C GLU A 113 -7.63 2.50 -18.32
N PHE A 114 -8.93 2.68 -18.07
CA PHE A 114 -9.51 2.34 -16.76
C PHE A 114 -9.36 0.84 -16.48
N VAL A 115 -8.77 0.53 -15.34
CA VAL A 115 -8.57 -0.83 -14.82
C VAL A 115 -8.86 -0.86 -13.32
N PRO A 116 -9.14 -2.03 -12.72
CA PRO A 116 -9.16 -2.17 -11.26
C PRO A 116 -7.86 -1.63 -10.66
N LEU A 117 -7.95 -0.93 -9.53
CA LEU A 117 -6.80 -0.21 -8.96
C LEU A 117 -5.60 -1.14 -8.70
N GLY A 118 -5.81 -2.41 -8.36
CA GLY A 118 -4.76 -3.40 -8.15
C GLY A 118 -3.99 -3.77 -9.43
N GLN A 119 -4.53 -3.42 -10.60
CA GLN A 119 -3.93 -3.67 -11.91
C GLN A 119 -3.32 -2.41 -12.54
N SER A 120 -3.50 -1.23 -11.92
CA SER A 120 -2.96 0.03 -12.43
C SER A 120 -1.43 -0.02 -12.57
N LEU A 121 -0.93 0.69 -13.58
CA LEU A 121 0.49 0.79 -13.90
C LEU A 121 1.35 1.34 -12.75
N ILE A 122 0.75 1.99 -11.74
CA ILE A 122 1.47 2.42 -10.53
C ILE A 122 2.19 1.26 -9.82
N TRP A 123 1.62 0.04 -9.86
CA TRP A 123 2.22 -1.14 -9.26
C TRP A 123 3.39 -1.67 -10.08
N ARG A 124 3.37 -1.45 -11.40
CA ARG A 124 4.52 -1.75 -12.28
C ARG A 124 5.67 -0.80 -11.99
N PHE A 125 5.38 0.49 -11.78
CA PHE A 125 6.38 1.44 -11.32
C PHE A 125 6.93 1.08 -9.93
N ASN A 126 6.06 0.67 -9.01
CA ASN A 126 6.48 0.21 -7.68
C ASN A 126 7.45 -0.97 -7.76
N ARG A 127 7.13 -1.96 -8.62
CA ARG A 127 8.00 -3.11 -8.84
C ARG A 127 9.35 -2.69 -9.43
N LEU A 128 9.32 -1.81 -10.44
CA LEU A 128 10.51 -1.28 -11.09
C LEU A 128 11.42 -0.55 -10.07
N PHE A 129 10.82 0.22 -9.15
CA PHE A 129 11.52 0.92 -8.06
C PHE A 129 12.41 -0.01 -7.26
N TRP A 130 11.85 -1.09 -6.73
CA TRP A 130 12.59 -2.05 -5.91
C TRP A 130 13.59 -2.91 -6.71
N GLN A 131 13.37 -3.13 -8.01
CA GLN A 131 14.34 -3.80 -8.89
C GLN A 131 15.55 -2.92 -9.20
N HIS A 132 15.35 -1.61 -9.31
CA HIS A 132 16.40 -0.65 -9.68
C HIS A 132 16.72 0.34 -8.56
N LEU A 133 16.50 -0.05 -7.30
CA LEU A 133 16.63 0.83 -6.15
C LEU A 133 18.01 1.51 -6.08
N ALA A 134 19.09 0.76 -6.31
CA ALA A 134 20.45 1.31 -6.28
C ALA A 134 20.65 2.44 -7.31
N ALA A 135 20.15 2.27 -8.54
CA ALA A 135 20.23 3.30 -9.57
C ALA A 135 19.36 4.52 -9.22
N TRP A 136 18.21 4.28 -8.59
CA TRP A 136 17.35 5.35 -8.08
C TRP A 136 18.03 6.16 -6.97
N GLU A 137 18.62 5.50 -5.97
CA GLU A 137 19.35 6.14 -4.86
C GLU A 137 20.56 6.94 -5.38
N GLU A 138 21.28 6.42 -6.37
CA GLU A 138 22.43 7.12 -7.00
C GLU A 138 22.00 8.46 -7.62
N VAL A 139 20.89 8.49 -8.35
CA VAL A 139 20.41 9.68 -9.05
C VAL A 139 19.63 10.63 -8.13
N SER A 140 18.94 10.10 -7.12
CA SER A 140 18.25 10.91 -6.11
C SER A 140 19.19 11.51 -5.07
N GLY A 141 20.38 10.92 -4.91
CA GLY A 141 21.40 11.31 -3.92
C GLY A 141 21.01 10.98 -2.48
N ARG A 142 19.96 10.17 -2.28
CA ARG A 142 19.40 9.84 -0.96
C ARG A 142 18.97 8.38 -0.94
N GLY A 143 19.18 7.71 0.20
CA GLY A 143 18.69 6.35 0.41
C GLY A 143 17.18 6.33 0.65
N PHE A 144 16.49 5.25 0.26
CA PHE A 144 15.02 5.17 0.40
C PHE A 144 14.56 5.32 1.86
N GLU A 145 15.35 4.82 2.83
CA GLU A 145 15.02 4.94 4.26
C GLU A 145 14.91 6.40 4.70
N GLN A 146 15.66 7.31 4.06
CA GLN A 146 15.59 8.75 4.33
C GLN A 146 14.25 9.36 3.85
N ALA A 147 13.58 8.72 2.89
CA ALA A 147 12.27 9.12 2.39
C ALA A 147 11.12 8.59 3.26
N LEU A 148 11.37 7.65 4.17
CA LEU A 148 10.37 7.17 5.13
C LEU A 148 10.02 8.26 6.15
N PRO A 149 8.80 8.25 6.72
CA PRO A 149 8.46 9.10 7.85
C PRO A 149 9.48 8.95 8.98
N GLY A 150 10.10 10.04 9.43
CA GLY A 150 11.16 10.02 10.44
C GLY A 150 12.56 9.66 9.94
N SER A 151 12.74 9.52 8.61
CA SER A 151 14.02 9.30 7.93
C SER A 151 14.81 8.06 8.38
N ARG A 152 14.10 7.08 8.93
CA ARG A 152 14.61 5.76 9.33
C ARG A 152 13.47 4.75 9.29
N SER A 153 13.79 3.47 9.07
CA SER A 153 12.83 2.39 9.21
C SER A 153 12.56 2.08 10.69
N ASP A 154 11.29 2.03 11.09
CA ASP A 154 10.89 1.58 12.43
C ASP A 154 11.30 0.11 12.69
N ALA A 155 11.52 -0.68 11.62
CA ALA A 155 11.98 -2.06 11.69
C ALA A 155 13.36 -2.19 12.37
N ASN A 156 14.20 -1.17 12.21
CA ASN A 156 15.57 -1.16 12.70
C ASN A 156 15.66 -0.61 14.14
N HIS A 157 14.53 -0.40 14.83
CA HIS A 157 14.54 0.16 16.18
C HIS A 157 15.15 -0.85 17.17
N PRO A 158 16.29 -0.55 17.83
CA PRO A 158 17.04 -1.55 18.59
C PRO A 158 16.24 -2.23 19.70
N VAL A 159 15.41 -1.47 20.42
CA VAL A 159 14.54 -2.02 21.48
C VAL A 159 13.45 -2.93 20.91
N ALA A 160 12.89 -2.59 19.74
CA ALA A 160 11.86 -3.41 19.12
C ALA A 160 12.44 -4.75 18.63
N VAL A 161 13.66 -4.71 18.07
CA VAL A 161 14.41 -5.91 17.69
C VAL A 161 14.73 -6.77 18.91
N ALA A 162 15.21 -6.17 20.00
CA ALA A 162 15.50 -6.90 21.23
C ALA A 162 14.26 -7.57 21.84
N ASP A 163 13.11 -6.88 21.86
CA ASP A 163 11.84 -7.44 22.31
C ASP A 163 11.41 -8.62 21.41
N SER A 164 11.53 -8.49 20.08
CA SER A 164 11.26 -9.58 19.12
C SER A 164 12.18 -10.81 19.33
N VAL A 165 13.46 -10.59 19.66
CA VAL A 165 14.38 -11.67 20.03
C VAL A 165 13.93 -12.36 21.32
N ALA A 166 13.51 -11.59 22.34
CA ALA A 166 13.05 -12.13 23.61
C ALA A 166 11.75 -12.94 23.49
N ASP A 167 10.81 -12.50 22.67
CA ASP A 167 9.57 -13.21 22.36
C ASP A 167 9.88 -14.55 21.70
N PHE A 168 10.72 -14.55 20.66
CA PHE A 168 11.13 -15.77 19.98
C PHE A 168 11.90 -16.72 20.92
N TRP A 169 12.78 -16.18 21.76
CA TRP A 169 13.51 -16.95 22.76
C TRP A 169 12.59 -17.69 23.73
N THR A 170 11.52 -17.02 24.17
CA THR A 170 10.50 -17.58 25.06
C THR A 170 9.82 -18.77 24.40
N LEU A 171 9.45 -18.66 23.12
CA LEU A 171 8.91 -19.79 22.34
C LEU A 171 9.88 -20.97 22.30
N LEU A 172 11.16 -20.74 21.98
CA LEU A 172 12.14 -21.83 21.90
C LEU A 172 12.31 -22.54 23.24
N ARG A 173 12.31 -21.79 24.36
CA ARG A 173 12.43 -22.36 25.70
C ARG A 173 11.21 -23.19 26.10
N ASP A 174 10.01 -22.73 25.75
CA ASP A 174 8.78 -23.49 25.96
C ASP A 174 8.83 -24.82 25.20
N LEU A 175 9.13 -24.79 23.90
CA LEU A 175 9.26 -25.98 23.07
C LEU A 175 10.32 -26.95 23.60
N ASP A 176 11.47 -26.44 24.01
CA ASP A 176 12.57 -27.27 24.50
C ASP A 176 12.23 -27.94 25.84
N LYS A 177 11.60 -27.19 26.75
CA LYS A 177 11.09 -27.72 28.03
C LYS A 177 10.11 -28.88 27.83
N HIS A 178 9.33 -28.83 26.75
CA HIS A 178 8.36 -29.86 26.39
C HIS A 178 8.91 -30.93 25.44
N GLY A 179 10.19 -30.89 25.09
CA GLY A 179 10.81 -31.85 24.15
C GLY A 179 10.27 -31.75 22.73
N GLN A 180 9.71 -30.58 22.36
CA GLN A 180 9.06 -30.30 21.09
C GLN A 180 9.91 -29.40 20.18
N LEU A 181 11.09 -28.94 20.64
CA LEU A 181 11.94 -28.06 19.86
C LEU A 181 12.56 -28.83 18.67
N PRO A 182 12.30 -28.42 17.40
CA PRO A 182 12.86 -29.09 16.23
C PRO A 182 14.39 -28.98 16.19
N PRO A 183 15.12 -29.97 15.64
CA PRO A 183 16.59 -29.95 15.59
C PRO A 183 17.12 -28.73 14.82
N GLU A 184 16.48 -28.38 13.70
CA GLU A 184 16.74 -27.15 12.93
C GLU A 184 15.64 -26.12 13.19
N ILE A 185 16.03 -24.87 13.43
CA ILE A 185 15.13 -23.78 13.82
C ILE A 185 15.00 -22.83 12.62
N PHE A 186 13.92 -22.95 11.87
CA PHE A 186 13.68 -22.11 10.69
C PHE A 186 13.03 -20.78 11.06
N ILE A 187 13.59 -19.70 10.53
CA ILE A 187 13.06 -18.33 10.60
C ILE A 187 13.06 -17.78 9.17
N LEU A 188 12.04 -17.00 8.82
CA LEU A 188 11.92 -16.36 7.51
C LEU A 188 11.68 -14.87 7.67
N GLU A 189 12.43 -14.05 6.96
CA GLU A 189 12.12 -12.65 6.73
C GLU A 189 11.80 -12.44 5.25
N ILE A 190 10.62 -11.89 4.93
CA ILE A 190 10.19 -11.58 3.55
C ILE A 190 10.24 -10.06 3.38
N GLY A 191 10.83 -9.59 2.27
CA GLY A 191 11.04 -8.17 1.99
C GLY A 191 12.15 -7.59 2.87
N VAL A 192 13.38 -8.05 2.64
CA VAL A 192 14.50 -7.89 3.59
C VAL A 192 15.14 -6.50 3.57
N GLY A 193 14.85 -5.69 2.56
CA GLY A 193 15.40 -4.35 2.41
C GLY A 193 16.94 -4.33 2.49
N THR A 194 17.50 -3.52 3.38
CA THR A 194 18.97 -3.43 3.55
C THR A 194 19.59 -4.59 4.31
N GLY A 195 18.79 -5.51 4.88
CA GLY A 195 19.25 -6.55 5.81
C GLY A 195 19.63 -6.04 7.21
N THR A 196 19.50 -4.74 7.48
CA THR A 196 19.90 -4.14 8.77
C THR A 196 19.14 -4.74 9.96
N ARG A 197 17.81 -4.92 9.84
CA ARG A 197 17.01 -5.55 10.89
C ARG A 197 17.50 -6.98 11.17
N ALA A 198 17.67 -7.79 10.12
CA ALA A 198 18.13 -9.18 10.26
C ALA A 198 19.48 -9.25 10.98
N ALA A 199 20.44 -8.39 10.64
CA ALA A 199 21.73 -8.30 11.32
C ALA A 199 21.56 -7.97 12.81
N LEU A 200 20.79 -6.93 13.15
CA LEU A 200 20.51 -6.56 14.55
C LEU A 200 19.84 -7.70 15.33
N TRP A 201 18.91 -8.43 14.68
CA TRP A 201 18.20 -9.55 15.30
C TRP A 201 19.16 -10.72 15.56
N LEU A 202 19.97 -11.09 14.56
CA LEU A 202 20.92 -12.20 14.64
C LEU A 202 22.03 -11.93 15.67
N ASP A 203 22.58 -10.71 15.70
CA ASP A 203 23.54 -10.29 16.71
C ASP A 203 22.96 -10.39 18.11
N ARG A 204 21.77 -9.83 18.34
CA ARG A 204 21.15 -9.86 19.66
C ARG A 204 20.77 -11.28 20.09
N PHE A 205 20.30 -12.12 19.16
CA PHE A 205 20.01 -13.53 19.47
C PHE A 205 21.29 -14.31 19.81
N ARG A 206 22.38 -14.09 19.06
CA ARG A 206 23.68 -14.73 19.33
C ARG A 206 24.22 -14.36 20.71
N GLU A 207 24.17 -13.08 21.06
CA GLU A 207 24.54 -12.60 22.40
C GLU A 207 23.71 -13.30 23.48
N LEU A 208 22.38 -13.33 23.32
CA LEU A 208 21.48 -13.96 24.29
C LEU A 208 21.74 -15.46 24.42
N ASP A 209 22.07 -16.15 23.32
CA ASP A 209 22.42 -17.58 23.37
C ASP A 209 23.73 -17.85 24.10
N VAL A 210 24.73 -16.99 23.93
CA VAL A 210 25.98 -17.05 24.70
C VAL A 210 25.72 -16.78 26.18
N GLU A 211 24.94 -15.75 26.51
CA GLU A 211 24.56 -15.40 27.88
C GLU A 211 23.82 -16.54 28.60
N ARG A 212 22.98 -17.28 27.87
CA ARG A 212 22.11 -18.33 28.43
C ARG A 212 22.67 -19.75 28.30
N GLY A 213 23.68 -19.96 27.45
CA GLY A 213 24.30 -21.25 27.20
C GLY A 213 23.36 -22.31 26.64
N THR A 214 22.39 -21.93 25.79
CA THR A 214 21.38 -22.88 25.28
C THR A 214 21.78 -23.60 23.99
N GLY A 215 22.72 -23.03 23.22
CA GLY A 215 23.18 -23.59 21.95
C GLY A 215 22.12 -23.57 20.85
N PHE A 216 21.21 -22.59 20.89
CA PHE A 216 20.17 -22.41 19.87
C PHE A 216 20.68 -21.73 18.61
N TYR A 217 21.63 -20.79 18.73
CA TYR A 217 22.09 -19.99 17.60
C TYR A 217 22.67 -20.85 16.45
N PRO A 218 23.55 -21.84 16.69
CA PRO A 218 24.08 -22.69 15.61
C PRO A 218 23.03 -23.57 14.90
N ARG A 219 21.83 -23.71 15.50
CA ARG A 219 20.71 -24.49 14.94
C ARG A 219 19.80 -23.65 14.06
N LEU A 220 19.99 -22.33 14.04
CA LEU A 220 19.21 -21.44 13.20
C LEU A 220 19.40 -21.76 11.72
N ARG A 221 18.31 -21.61 10.98
CA ARG A 221 18.24 -21.56 9.53
C ARG A 221 17.47 -20.28 9.18
N PHE A 222 18.18 -19.17 9.10
CA PHE A 222 17.57 -17.85 8.90
C PHE A 222 17.47 -17.57 7.41
N LEU A 223 16.25 -17.46 6.89
CA LEU A 223 15.98 -17.30 5.47
C LEU A 223 15.65 -15.83 5.18
N LEU A 224 16.41 -15.24 4.27
CA LEU A 224 16.19 -13.89 3.76
C LEU A 224 15.56 -13.98 2.36
N GLY A 225 14.28 -13.60 2.27
CA GLY A 225 13.46 -13.72 1.08
C GLY A 225 13.14 -12.38 0.43
N ASP A 226 13.47 -12.23 -0.85
CA ASP A 226 13.12 -11.05 -1.65
C ASP A 226 13.07 -11.45 -3.13
N TYR A 227 12.32 -10.73 -3.96
CA TYR A 227 12.29 -11.00 -5.39
C TYR A 227 13.43 -10.28 -6.14
N SER A 228 14.04 -9.26 -5.52
CA SER A 228 15.09 -8.43 -6.09
C SER A 228 16.47 -8.95 -5.69
N THR A 229 17.20 -9.57 -6.62
CA THR A 229 18.58 -10.04 -6.39
C THR A 229 19.52 -8.93 -5.87
N PRO A 230 19.49 -7.69 -6.41
CA PRO A 230 20.31 -6.61 -5.86
C PRO A 230 20.01 -6.28 -4.39
N ILE A 231 18.76 -6.44 -3.96
CA ILE A 231 18.36 -6.25 -2.56
C ILE A 231 18.92 -7.39 -1.69
N LEU A 232 18.85 -8.64 -2.17
CA LEU A 232 19.47 -9.78 -1.48
C LEU A 232 20.98 -9.62 -1.34
N ASP A 233 21.68 -9.16 -2.38
CA ASP A 233 23.13 -8.90 -2.34
C ASP A 233 23.47 -7.84 -1.28
N ARG A 234 22.68 -6.77 -1.21
CA ARG A 234 22.84 -5.71 -0.19
C ARG A 234 22.59 -6.26 1.21
N ALA A 235 21.52 -7.05 1.41
CA ALA A 235 21.23 -7.69 2.69
C ALA A 235 22.35 -8.65 3.10
N GLY A 236 22.95 -9.36 2.14
CA GLY A 236 24.07 -10.27 2.38
C GLY A 236 25.31 -9.58 2.94
N ALA A 237 25.58 -8.35 2.51
CA ALA A 237 26.66 -7.55 3.10
C ALA A 237 26.40 -7.22 4.58
N ALA A 238 25.14 -6.99 4.98
CA ALA A 238 24.76 -6.64 6.35
C ALA A 238 24.87 -7.84 7.31
N VAL A 239 24.61 -9.06 6.84
CA VAL A 239 24.58 -10.29 7.66
C VAL A 239 25.80 -11.20 7.44
N ARG A 240 26.88 -10.67 6.85
CA ARG A 240 28.07 -11.43 6.41
C ARG A 240 28.75 -12.28 7.49
N ASP A 241 28.57 -11.93 8.77
CA ASP A 241 29.18 -12.61 9.92
C ASP A 241 28.27 -13.70 10.52
N HIS A 242 27.16 -14.03 9.85
CA HIS A 242 26.17 -15.02 10.28
C HIS A 242 26.06 -16.15 9.24
N PRO A 243 26.84 -17.24 9.37
CA PRO A 243 26.81 -18.37 8.43
C PRO A 243 25.48 -19.15 8.42
N GLU A 244 24.61 -18.90 9.41
CA GLU A 244 23.27 -19.51 9.53
C GLU A 244 22.25 -18.94 8.53
N VAL A 245 22.62 -17.89 7.78
CA VAL A 245 21.73 -17.17 6.86
C VAL A 245 21.78 -17.77 5.45
N SER A 246 20.60 -17.90 4.82
CA SER A 246 20.45 -18.26 3.42
C SER A 246 19.55 -17.27 2.69
N PHE A 247 19.87 -16.97 1.43
CA PHE A 247 19.13 -16.04 0.59
C PHE A 247 18.26 -16.79 -0.40
N ILE A 248 17.00 -16.39 -0.54
CA ILE A 248 16.04 -17.06 -1.41
C ILE A 248 15.32 -16.01 -2.26
N ALA A 249 15.52 -16.10 -3.57
CA ALA A 249 14.71 -15.33 -4.52
C ALA A 249 13.26 -15.83 -4.48
N MET A 250 12.33 -14.99 -4.02
CA MET A 250 10.91 -15.37 -3.89
C MET A 250 9.97 -14.19 -4.11
N ASP A 251 8.77 -14.50 -4.59
CA ASP A 251 7.67 -13.53 -4.68
C ASP A 251 6.94 -13.44 -3.33
N ALA A 252 6.86 -12.24 -2.76
CA ALA A 252 6.16 -12.00 -1.51
C ALA A 252 4.65 -12.29 -1.60
N LEU A 253 4.04 -12.24 -2.79
CA LEU A 253 2.64 -12.63 -2.99
C LEU A 253 2.42 -14.14 -2.79
N ASN A 254 3.43 -14.96 -3.07
CA ASN A 254 3.28 -16.41 -3.05
C ASN A 254 4.55 -17.12 -2.54
N PRO A 255 4.95 -16.92 -1.27
CA PRO A 255 6.16 -17.51 -0.72
C PRO A 255 6.10 -19.04 -0.67
N ILE A 256 4.91 -19.63 -0.47
CA ILE A 256 4.74 -21.10 -0.47
C ILE A 256 5.14 -21.75 -1.79
N LYS A 257 5.04 -21.06 -2.92
CA LYS A 257 5.47 -21.59 -4.22
C LYS A 257 6.95 -21.98 -4.22
N THR A 258 7.80 -21.17 -3.58
CA THR A 258 9.25 -21.43 -3.47
C THR A 258 9.58 -22.28 -2.25
N LEU A 259 8.83 -22.10 -1.15
CA LEU A 259 9.14 -22.68 0.16
C LEU A 259 8.27 -23.89 0.53
N ALA A 260 7.61 -24.55 -0.42
CA ALA A 260 6.70 -25.67 -0.16
C ALA A 260 7.34 -26.82 0.66
N PHE A 261 8.65 -27.02 0.55
CA PHE A 261 9.41 -28.01 1.33
C PHE A 261 9.52 -27.68 2.82
N LEU A 262 9.21 -26.43 3.22
CA LEU A 262 9.17 -25.94 4.60
C LEU A 262 7.75 -25.81 5.17
N ARG A 263 6.75 -26.41 4.51
CA ARG A 263 5.38 -26.46 5.05
C ARG A 263 5.38 -26.93 6.50
N TYR A 264 4.77 -26.15 7.36
CA TYR A 264 4.65 -26.38 8.80
C TYR A 264 5.97 -26.49 9.56
N ARG A 265 7.05 -25.85 9.09
CA ARG A 265 8.39 -25.93 9.73
C ARG A 265 8.92 -24.61 10.26
N ILE A 266 8.41 -23.46 9.80
CA ILE A 266 8.98 -22.16 10.14
C ILE A 266 8.38 -21.66 11.46
N LEU A 267 9.22 -21.43 12.47
CA LEU A 267 8.76 -21.02 13.80
C LEU A 267 8.48 -19.51 13.89
N HIS A 268 9.16 -18.70 13.08
CA HIS A 268 8.95 -17.27 13.04
C HIS A 268 9.04 -16.76 11.60
N ILE A 269 7.98 -16.12 11.14
CA ILE A 269 7.98 -15.40 9.86
C ILE A 269 7.80 -13.92 10.16
N HIS A 270 8.66 -13.08 9.57
CA HIS A 270 8.65 -11.64 9.75
C HIS A 270 8.55 -10.90 8.42
N LEU A 271 7.77 -9.82 8.38
CA LEU A 271 7.69 -8.89 7.25
C LEU A 271 7.70 -7.46 7.76
N THR A 272 8.34 -6.54 7.02
CA THR A 272 8.24 -5.09 7.31
C THR A 272 7.98 -4.28 6.05
N ASN A 273 6.96 -3.41 6.09
CA ASN A 273 6.60 -2.52 4.98
C ASN A 273 6.53 -3.27 3.64
N VAL A 274 5.96 -4.48 3.68
CA VAL A 274 5.75 -5.30 2.49
C VAL A 274 4.31 -5.16 2.06
N TYR A 275 3.35 -5.31 2.98
CA TYR A 275 1.93 -5.35 2.65
C TYR A 275 1.41 -3.99 2.17
N ASP A 276 1.93 -2.88 2.69
CA ASP A 276 1.63 -1.53 2.18
C ASP A 276 2.19 -1.24 0.79
N ASN A 277 3.10 -2.08 0.29
CA ASN A 277 3.72 -1.99 -1.03
C ASN A 277 3.14 -3.00 -2.03
N LEU A 278 2.13 -3.79 -1.64
CA LEU A 278 1.47 -4.76 -2.51
C LEU A 278 0.19 -4.19 -3.16
N PRO A 279 -0.17 -4.68 -4.37
CA PRO A 279 -1.36 -4.21 -5.06
C PRO A 279 -2.65 -4.39 -4.26
N HIS A 280 -3.59 -3.46 -4.42
CA HIS A 280 -4.92 -3.56 -3.82
C HIS A 280 -5.99 -2.97 -4.73
N ASP A 281 -7.19 -3.51 -4.60
CA ASP A 281 -8.40 -2.89 -5.09
C ASP A 281 -9.15 -2.18 -3.96
N GLU A 282 -10.13 -1.37 -4.33
CA GLU A 282 -11.00 -0.68 -3.39
C GLU A 282 -12.46 -0.84 -3.76
N ILE A 283 -13.30 -0.95 -2.74
CA ILE A 283 -14.74 -1.00 -2.86
C ILE A 283 -15.33 0.21 -2.15
N VAL A 284 -16.35 0.79 -2.78
CA VAL A 284 -17.18 1.83 -2.20
C VAL A 284 -18.58 1.27 -1.96
N ARG A 285 -19.09 1.41 -0.73
CA ARG A 285 -20.50 1.20 -0.40
C ARG A 285 -21.17 2.56 -0.31
N ARG A 286 -22.19 2.80 -1.14
CA ARG A 286 -23.02 4.02 -1.16
C ARG A 286 -24.45 3.65 -1.48
N ASP A 287 -25.41 4.29 -0.80
CA ASP A 287 -26.84 4.16 -1.09
C ASP A 287 -27.30 2.68 -1.22
N GLY A 288 -26.73 1.79 -0.39
CA GLY A 288 -27.03 0.36 -0.37
C GLY A 288 -26.42 -0.47 -1.52
N ARG A 289 -25.57 0.13 -2.36
CA ARG A 289 -24.89 -0.53 -3.48
C ARG A 289 -23.37 -0.57 -3.27
N PHE A 290 -22.73 -1.51 -3.95
CA PHE A 290 -21.27 -1.63 -4.00
C PHE A 290 -20.73 -1.19 -5.36
N TYR A 291 -19.56 -0.56 -5.32
CA TYR A 291 -18.86 -0.09 -6.50
C TYR A 291 -17.39 -0.48 -6.41
N LEU A 292 -16.83 -1.02 -7.48
CA LEU A 292 -15.40 -1.17 -7.65
C LEU A 292 -14.79 0.18 -8.04
N VAL A 293 -13.70 0.56 -7.39
CA VAL A 293 -12.88 1.69 -7.84
C VAL A 293 -11.97 1.21 -8.96
N GLU A 294 -12.22 1.72 -10.16
CA GLU A 294 -11.27 1.62 -11.26
C GLU A 294 -10.51 2.93 -11.40
N ALA A 295 -9.26 2.83 -11.85
CA ALA A 295 -8.40 3.98 -12.08
C ALA A 295 -7.74 3.91 -13.45
N ARG A 296 -7.41 5.08 -14.00
CA ARG A 296 -6.49 5.23 -15.11
C ARG A 296 -5.42 6.26 -14.77
N ALA A 297 -4.16 5.94 -15.02
CA ALA A 297 -3.08 6.90 -14.84
C ALA A 297 -2.92 7.83 -16.04
N TYR A 298 -2.57 9.07 -15.75
CA TYR A 298 -2.31 10.11 -16.75
C TYR A 298 -1.26 11.11 -16.27
N LEU A 299 -0.78 11.94 -17.19
CA LEU A 299 0.12 13.06 -16.94
C LEU A 299 -0.59 14.39 -17.26
N PRO A 300 -0.92 15.23 -16.26
CA PRO A 300 -1.55 16.52 -16.50
C PRO A 300 -0.60 17.56 -17.10
N ASP A 301 0.69 17.50 -16.80
CA ASP A 301 1.73 18.42 -17.29
C ASP A 301 2.59 17.77 -18.39
N ALA A 302 1.98 17.04 -19.31
CA ALA A 302 2.71 16.24 -20.29
C ALA A 302 3.74 17.05 -21.09
N ASP A 303 3.41 18.27 -21.52
CA ASP A 303 4.32 19.15 -22.27
C ASP A 303 5.58 19.51 -21.49
N ARG A 304 5.43 19.81 -20.20
CA ARG A 304 6.56 20.14 -19.31
C ARG A 304 7.48 18.94 -19.14
N ILE A 305 6.89 17.75 -18.98
CA ILE A 305 7.63 16.49 -18.81
C ILE A 305 8.34 16.15 -20.12
N ALA A 306 7.66 16.23 -21.26
CA ALA A 306 8.23 16.03 -22.60
C ALA A 306 9.39 17.00 -22.88
N ALA A 307 9.20 18.30 -22.64
CA ALA A 307 10.22 19.32 -22.88
C ALA A 307 11.47 19.13 -22.00
N ALA A 308 11.29 18.78 -20.73
CA ALA A 308 12.41 18.50 -19.83
C ALA A 308 13.25 17.28 -20.26
N LEU A 309 12.69 16.40 -21.09
CA LEU A 309 13.22 15.07 -21.38
C LEU A 309 13.60 14.86 -22.85
N GLY A 310 13.24 15.81 -23.72
CA GLY A 310 13.58 15.84 -25.14
C GLY A 310 12.75 14.88 -26.00
N PHE A 311 11.50 14.61 -25.61
CA PHE A 311 10.57 13.73 -26.35
C PHE A 311 9.28 14.47 -26.71
N PRO A 312 8.61 14.12 -27.81
CA PRO A 312 7.27 14.64 -28.10
C PRO A 312 6.26 14.20 -27.03
N PRO A 313 5.30 15.05 -26.62
CA PRO A 313 4.26 14.69 -25.65
C PRO A 313 3.53 13.39 -26.05
N GLY A 314 3.10 13.28 -27.31
CA GLY A 314 2.35 12.12 -27.81
C GLY A 314 3.08 10.76 -27.72
N GLU A 315 4.40 10.75 -27.48
CA GLU A 315 5.18 9.51 -27.33
C GLU A 315 5.36 9.10 -25.86
N LEU A 316 4.98 9.94 -24.88
CA LEU A 316 5.25 9.69 -23.46
C LEU A 316 4.67 8.38 -22.94
N ALA A 317 3.47 7.99 -23.38
CA ALA A 317 2.85 6.72 -22.97
C ALA A 317 3.64 5.51 -23.48
N GLN A 318 4.08 5.53 -24.75
CA GLN A 318 4.91 4.48 -25.32
C GLN A 318 6.27 4.38 -24.61
N ILE A 319 6.89 5.53 -24.31
CA ILE A 319 8.16 5.58 -23.61
C ILE A 319 8.01 5.07 -22.17
N ALA A 320 6.91 5.39 -21.48
CA ALA A 320 6.59 4.84 -20.16
C ALA A 320 6.50 3.31 -20.21
N GLY A 321 5.82 2.77 -21.21
CA GLY A 321 5.78 1.32 -21.45
C GLY A 321 7.17 0.72 -21.63
N LYS A 322 8.03 1.34 -22.45
CA LYS A 322 9.42 0.87 -22.66
C LYS A 322 10.26 0.91 -21.40
N LEU A 323 10.14 1.96 -20.58
CA LEU A 323 10.78 2.00 -19.28
C LEU A 323 10.30 0.86 -18.38
N LEU A 324 9.00 0.60 -18.31
CA LEU A 324 8.43 -0.44 -17.46
C LEU A 324 8.79 -1.86 -17.91
N ASP A 325 9.02 -2.07 -19.22
CA ASP A 325 9.36 -3.37 -19.79
C ASP A 325 10.86 -3.68 -19.76
N ILE A 326 11.70 -2.66 -20.03
CA ILE A 326 13.15 -2.81 -20.25
C ILE A 326 13.97 -2.27 -19.08
N GLY A 327 13.42 -1.32 -18.32
CA GLY A 327 14.12 -0.60 -17.27
C GLY A 327 14.82 0.67 -17.77
N PRO A 328 15.51 1.40 -16.87
CA PRO A 328 16.12 2.70 -17.16
C PRO A 328 17.24 2.64 -18.21
N ASP A 329 17.78 1.46 -18.51
CA ASP A 329 18.83 1.26 -19.51
C ASP A 329 18.32 1.44 -20.95
N TYR A 330 17.00 1.42 -21.17
CA TYR A 330 16.38 1.71 -22.48
C TYR A 330 16.85 3.04 -23.09
N PHE A 331 17.19 4.01 -22.25
CA PHE A 331 17.61 5.35 -22.67
C PHE A 331 19.08 5.44 -23.10
N GLY A 332 19.82 4.32 -23.09
CA GLY A 332 21.26 4.24 -23.40
C GLY A 332 22.17 4.80 -22.29
N ASP A 333 21.67 5.74 -21.48
CA ASP A 333 22.25 6.23 -20.25
C ASP A 333 21.29 5.97 -19.09
N ARG A 334 21.69 5.11 -18.15
CA ARG A 334 20.92 4.74 -16.96
C ARG A 334 20.54 5.95 -16.12
N ARG A 335 21.44 6.92 -15.92
CA ARG A 335 21.17 8.10 -15.09
C ARG A 335 20.09 8.98 -15.72
N ARG A 336 20.14 9.13 -17.06
CA ARG A 336 19.08 9.80 -17.83
C ARG A 336 17.75 9.06 -17.73
N GLY A 337 17.75 7.74 -17.85
CA GLY A 337 16.53 6.92 -17.73
C GLY A 337 15.87 7.04 -16.34
N VAL A 338 16.67 7.03 -15.27
CA VAL A 338 16.15 7.25 -13.91
C VAL A 338 15.64 8.68 -13.72
N ALA A 339 16.33 9.70 -14.26
CA ALA A 339 15.84 11.08 -14.20
C ALA A 339 14.49 11.24 -14.93
N TRP A 340 14.33 10.60 -16.08
CA TRP A 340 13.07 10.53 -16.83
C TRP A 340 11.96 9.91 -15.99
N TRP A 341 12.24 8.75 -15.41
CA TRP A 341 11.30 8.03 -14.56
C TRP A 341 10.85 8.86 -13.36
N ARG A 342 11.78 9.53 -12.67
CA ARG A 342 11.46 10.40 -11.52
C ARG A 342 10.52 11.54 -11.90
N ALA A 343 10.70 12.13 -13.08
CA ALA A 343 9.81 13.19 -13.57
C ALA A 343 8.40 12.66 -13.84
N VAL A 344 8.29 11.50 -14.50
CA VAL A 344 6.99 10.83 -14.74
C VAL A 344 6.32 10.44 -13.43
N TRP A 345 7.03 9.78 -12.51
CA TRP A 345 6.50 9.38 -11.21
C TRP A 345 5.94 10.57 -10.41
N SER A 346 6.68 11.69 -10.37
CA SER A 346 6.25 12.91 -9.70
C SER A 346 4.98 13.51 -10.33
N GLY A 347 4.93 13.54 -11.67
CA GLY A 347 3.82 14.09 -12.44
C GLY A 347 2.56 13.21 -12.49
N LEU A 348 2.70 11.90 -12.37
CA LEU A 348 1.61 10.92 -12.57
C LEU A 348 0.40 11.19 -11.67
N ARG A 349 -0.80 11.16 -12.22
CA ARG A 349 -2.06 11.25 -11.47
C ARG A 349 -2.96 10.08 -11.84
N LEU A 350 -3.92 9.78 -10.97
CA LEU A 350 -4.95 8.77 -11.18
C LEU A 350 -6.30 9.45 -11.29
N GLU A 351 -6.99 9.19 -12.39
CA GLU A 351 -8.40 9.46 -12.51
C GLU A 351 -9.15 8.20 -12.07
N GLU A 352 -10.18 8.37 -11.26
CA GLU A 352 -10.93 7.26 -10.66
C GLU A 352 -12.39 7.28 -11.14
N ARG A 353 -12.98 6.10 -11.35
CA ARG A 353 -14.42 5.91 -11.57
C ARG A 353 -14.97 4.82 -10.66
N LEU A 354 -16.28 4.87 -10.41
CA LEU A 354 -16.98 3.90 -9.58
C LEU A 354 -17.81 2.97 -10.47
N VAL A 355 -17.43 1.71 -10.59
CA VAL A 355 -18.17 0.72 -11.40
C VAL A 355 -19.13 -0.04 -10.51
N ALA A 356 -20.43 0.09 -10.75
CA ALA A 356 -21.43 -0.60 -9.94
C ALA A 356 -21.29 -2.12 -10.07
N LEU A 357 -21.35 -2.80 -8.94
CA LEU A 357 -21.37 -4.26 -8.85
C LEU A 357 -22.81 -4.73 -8.68
N ALA A 358 -23.21 -5.76 -9.41
CA ALA A 358 -24.49 -6.41 -9.17
C ALA A 358 -24.43 -7.24 -7.87
N ASP A 359 -23.27 -7.83 -7.59
CA ASP A 359 -22.98 -8.64 -6.41
C ASP A 359 -21.51 -8.50 -5.99
N LEU A 360 -21.20 -8.69 -4.70
CA LEU A 360 -19.82 -8.62 -4.21
C LEU A 360 -18.91 -9.70 -4.79
N ALA A 361 -19.46 -10.83 -5.26
CA ALA A 361 -18.73 -11.87 -5.97
C ALA A 361 -18.17 -11.41 -7.33
N GLU A 362 -18.64 -10.30 -7.90
CA GLU A 362 -18.09 -9.70 -9.12
C GLU A 362 -16.82 -8.89 -8.86
N ALA A 363 -16.53 -8.55 -7.60
CA ALA A 363 -15.30 -7.85 -7.25
C ALA A 363 -14.07 -8.75 -7.49
N PRO A 364 -12.88 -8.18 -7.77
CA PRO A 364 -11.62 -8.91 -7.84
C PRO A 364 -11.17 -9.34 -6.44
N LEU A 365 -11.85 -10.34 -5.87
CA LEU A 365 -11.60 -10.79 -4.50
C LEU A 365 -10.20 -11.41 -4.39
N PRO A 366 -9.47 -11.14 -3.28
CA PRO A 366 -8.16 -11.73 -3.05
C PRO A 366 -8.20 -13.26 -2.98
N GLY A 367 -7.06 -13.90 -3.28
CA GLY A 367 -6.91 -15.34 -3.05
C GLY A 367 -7.19 -15.70 -1.59
N GLY A 368 -8.12 -16.64 -1.37
CA GLY A 368 -8.56 -17.06 -0.03
C GLY A 368 -9.67 -16.21 0.59
N VAL A 369 -10.20 -15.22 -0.15
CA VAL A 369 -11.38 -14.43 0.23
C VAL A 369 -12.52 -14.74 -0.72
N ASP A 370 -13.64 -15.21 -0.17
CA ASP A 370 -14.90 -15.33 -0.91
C ASP A 370 -15.87 -14.20 -0.55
N ALA A 371 -16.93 -14.05 -1.34
CA ALA A 371 -17.94 -13.00 -1.11
C ALA A 371 -18.57 -13.12 0.30
N VAL A 372 -18.72 -14.33 0.81
CA VAL A 372 -19.26 -14.58 2.16
C VAL A 372 -18.34 -14.02 3.25
N ALA A 373 -17.02 -14.21 3.14
CA ALA A 373 -16.05 -13.62 4.05
C ALA A 373 -16.12 -12.09 4.03
N LEU A 374 -16.22 -11.52 2.84
CA LEU A 374 -16.35 -10.08 2.69
C LEU A 374 -17.66 -9.55 3.31
N GLU A 375 -18.78 -10.23 3.07
CA GLU A 375 -20.08 -9.89 3.67
C GLU A 375 -20.06 -9.96 5.20
N GLU A 376 -19.46 -11.01 5.78
CA GLU A 376 -19.30 -11.15 7.23
C GLU A 376 -18.50 -9.99 7.82
N MET A 377 -17.37 -9.63 7.22
CA MET A 377 -16.58 -8.46 7.61
C MET A 377 -17.41 -7.17 7.53
N LEU A 378 -18.28 -7.05 6.54
CA LEU A 378 -19.10 -5.86 6.31
C LEU A 378 -20.33 -5.73 7.22
N ARG A 379 -20.76 -6.78 7.93
CA ARG A 379 -21.93 -6.71 8.84
C ARG A 379 -21.78 -5.66 9.93
N GLY A 380 -20.55 -5.46 10.41
CA GLY A 380 -20.22 -4.43 11.41
C GLY A 380 -19.67 -3.13 10.82
N ALA A 381 -19.62 -3.00 9.49
CA ALA A 381 -19.04 -1.85 8.81
C ALA A 381 -20.09 -0.75 8.56
N PRO A 382 -19.67 0.53 8.46
CA PRO A 382 -20.56 1.62 8.08
C PRO A 382 -21.22 1.41 6.71
N ASP A 383 -22.45 1.91 6.56
CA ASP A 383 -23.20 1.81 5.29
C ASP A 383 -22.65 2.73 4.18
N ASP A 384 -21.95 3.81 4.56
CA ASP A 384 -21.26 4.72 3.67
C ASP A 384 -19.76 4.64 3.96
N ILE A 385 -19.05 3.79 3.20
CA ILE A 385 -17.62 3.52 3.37
C ILE A 385 -16.90 3.26 2.05
N ARG A 386 -15.66 3.74 1.94
CA ARG A 386 -14.68 3.34 0.92
C ARG A 386 -13.55 2.61 1.63
N PHE A 387 -13.27 1.37 1.24
CA PHE A 387 -12.30 0.52 1.93
C PHE A 387 -11.48 -0.30 0.95
N HIS A 388 -10.36 -0.84 1.42
CA HIS A 388 -9.43 -1.60 0.61
C HIS A 388 -9.75 -3.10 0.66
N LEU A 389 -9.63 -3.79 -0.47
CA LEU A 389 -9.59 -5.26 -0.50
C LEU A 389 -8.19 -5.80 -0.18
N SER A 390 -7.16 -4.93 -0.20
CA SER A 390 -5.78 -5.29 0.15
C SER A 390 -5.31 -6.59 -0.52
N SER A 391 -5.66 -6.75 -1.80
CA SER A 391 -5.63 -8.03 -2.50
C SER A 391 -4.28 -8.75 -2.42
N GLY A 392 -3.18 -8.04 -2.66
CA GLY A 392 -1.84 -8.60 -2.56
C GLY A 392 -1.42 -8.96 -1.12
N ALA A 393 -1.80 -8.15 -0.13
CA ALA A 393 -1.52 -8.46 1.28
C ALA A 393 -2.29 -9.70 1.74
N ALA A 394 -3.56 -9.84 1.37
CA ALA A 394 -4.37 -11.00 1.68
C ALA A 394 -3.84 -12.27 0.98
N GLU A 395 -3.47 -12.17 -0.31
CA GLU A 395 -2.85 -13.27 -1.05
C GLU A 395 -1.52 -13.71 -0.40
N SER A 396 -0.64 -12.75 -0.12
CA SER A 396 0.64 -13.00 0.58
C SER A 396 0.40 -13.68 1.93
N PHE A 397 -0.55 -13.17 2.71
CA PHE A 397 -0.89 -13.70 4.02
C PHE A 397 -1.34 -15.16 3.94
N VAL A 398 -2.34 -15.47 3.11
CA VAL A 398 -2.86 -16.84 2.91
C VAL A 398 -1.77 -17.78 2.41
N ASN A 399 -0.91 -17.31 1.50
CA ASN A 399 0.20 -18.09 0.98
C ASN A 399 1.36 -18.22 1.97
N THR A 400 1.37 -17.46 3.07
CA THR A 400 2.41 -17.55 4.11
C THR A 400 2.00 -18.52 5.22
N LEU A 401 0.72 -18.54 5.63
CA LEU A 401 0.25 -19.34 6.77
C LEU A 401 0.67 -20.83 6.71
N PRO A 402 0.59 -21.55 5.57
CA PRO A 402 0.97 -22.96 5.50
C PRO A 402 2.46 -23.25 5.76
N LEU A 403 3.33 -22.23 5.81
CA LEU A 403 4.73 -22.38 6.17
C LEU A 403 4.95 -22.42 7.69
N LEU A 404 4.03 -21.85 8.47
CA LEU A 404 4.14 -21.75 9.91
C LEU A 404 4.07 -23.11 10.57
N HIS A 405 5.06 -23.40 11.41
CA HIS A 405 4.99 -24.47 12.38
C HIS A 405 3.75 -24.27 13.28
N PRO A 406 3.07 -25.34 13.77
CA PRO A 406 1.86 -25.19 14.59
C PRO A 406 2.02 -24.35 15.86
N ARG A 407 3.25 -24.27 16.38
CA ARG A 407 3.62 -23.43 17.54
C ARG A 407 4.32 -22.12 17.15
N GLY A 408 4.51 -21.90 15.86
CA GLY A 408 5.16 -20.72 15.32
C GLY A 408 4.21 -19.53 15.21
N TYR A 409 4.77 -18.38 14.86
CA TYR A 409 3.98 -17.16 14.65
C TYR A 409 4.49 -16.34 13.46
N LEU A 410 3.58 -15.57 12.90
CA LEU A 410 3.85 -14.56 11.87
C LEU A 410 3.72 -13.17 12.49
N GLN A 411 4.73 -12.32 12.25
CA GLN A 411 4.77 -10.93 12.66
C GLN A 411 4.91 -10.04 11.44
N VAL A 412 3.98 -9.11 11.22
CA VAL A 412 4.02 -8.15 10.11
C VAL A 412 3.98 -6.74 10.66
N GLN A 413 5.05 -5.99 10.44
CA GLN A 413 5.14 -4.59 10.82
C GLN A 413 4.78 -3.70 9.62
N ASP A 414 3.61 -3.05 9.69
CA ASP A 414 3.06 -2.31 8.54
C ASP A 414 2.02 -1.25 8.97
N ILE A 415 1.40 -0.54 8.04
CA ILE A 415 0.32 0.42 8.30
C ILE A 415 -1.06 -0.22 8.10
N PHE A 416 -1.69 -0.61 9.21
CA PHE A 416 -2.98 -1.29 9.18
C PHE A 416 -4.13 -0.36 9.58
N VAL A 417 -5.24 -0.47 8.85
CA VAL A 417 -6.55 -0.15 9.42
C VAL A 417 -6.93 -1.31 10.32
N THR A 418 -7.22 -1.08 11.59
CA THR A 418 -7.52 -2.14 12.56
C THR A 418 -9.03 -2.35 12.76
N GLN A 419 -9.82 -1.34 12.42
CA GLN A 419 -11.28 -1.31 12.45
C GLN A 419 -11.86 -0.58 11.22
N MET A 420 -12.99 -1.06 10.69
CA MET A 420 -13.61 -0.49 9.49
C MET A 420 -13.98 0.99 9.63
N GLU A 421 -14.35 1.46 10.83
CA GLU A 421 -14.69 2.87 11.08
C GLU A 421 -13.52 3.83 10.77
N GLU A 422 -12.27 3.36 10.87
CA GLU A 422 -11.10 4.21 10.60
C GLU A 422 -11.01 4.68 9.13
N TYR A 423 -11.69 4.00 8.20
CA TYR A 423 -11.79 4.44 6.80
C TYR A 423 -12.61 5.73 6.65
N ARG A 424 -13.49 6.05 7.61
CA ARG A 424 -14.27 7.30 7.61
C ARG A 424 -13.49 8.50 8.14
N GLN A 425 -12.29 8.27 8.67
CA GLN A 425 -11.51 9.31 9.35
C GLN A 425 -10.51 10.00 8.43
N GLY A 426 -10.24 9.47 7.23
CA GLY A 426 -9.34 10.12 6.28
C GLY A 426 -8.87 9.24 5.12
N PHE A 427 -8.04 9.83 4.27
CA PHE A 427 -7.51 9.18 3.09
C PHE A 427 -6.43 8.14 3.46
N ARG A 428 -6.65 6.90 3.01
CA ARG A 428 -5.79 5.74 3.32
C ARG A 428 -4.90 5.29 2.15
N GLY A 429 -4.88 6.05 1.06
CA GLY A 429 -4.00 5.81 -0.07
C GLY A 429 -4.76 5.50 -1.37
N PRO A 430 -4.03 5.20 -2.46
CA PRO A 430 -2.57 5.07 -2.50
C PRO A 430 -1.84 6.43 -2.37
N GLY A 431 -0.72 6.42 -1.65
CA GLY A 431 0.22 7.54 -1.53
C GLY A 431 1.49 7.33 -2.34
N LYS A 432 2.27 8.40 -2.54
CA LYS A 432 3.61 8.32 -3.14
C LYS A 432 4.67 8.54 -2.09
N LEU A 433 5.60 7.61 -2.01
CA LEU A 433 6.95 7.87 -1.51
C LEU A 433 7.87 8.11 -2.70
N ASP A 434 9.18 8.18 -2.46
CA ASP A 434 10.19 8.64 -3.42
C ASP A 434 9.95 8.08 -4.84
N GLY A 435 9.93 6.75 -4.99
CA GLY A 435 9.54 6.04 -6.21
C GLY A 435 8.58 4.86 -5.99
N SER A 436 8.12 4.66 -4.75
CA SER A 436 7.26 3.54 -4.36
C SER A 436 5.84 3.99 -3.99
N VAL A 437 4.90 3.07 -4.15
CA VAL A 437 3.54 3.20 -3.64
C VAL A 437 3.55 2.87 -2.15
N VAL A 438 2.75 3.61 -1.38
CA VAL A 438 2.47 3.28 0.02
C VAL A 438 0.96 3.29 0.24
N ASN A 439 0.44 2.30 0.94
CA ASN A 439 -0.99 2.16 1.11
C ASN A 439 -1.39 1.44 2.40
N TRP A 440 -2.55 1.74 2.97
CA TRP A 440 -2.97 1.05 4.20
C TRP A 440 -3.49 -0.35 3.92
N VAL A 441 -3.31 -1.24 4.89
CA VAL A 441 -3.75 -2.63 4.79
C VAL A 441 -5.03 -2.82 5.60
N ASN A 442 -6.04 -3.46 5.01
CA ASN A 442 -7.30 -3.77 5.66
C ASN A 442 -7.12 -4.91 6.69
N GLY A 443 -6.81 -4.55 7.94
CA GLY A 443 -6.64 -5.49 9.03
C GLY A 443 -7.90 -6.31 9.37
N PRO A 444 -9.13 -5.72 9.39
CA PRO A 444 -10.37 -6.49 9.52
C PRO A 444 -10.49 -7.63 8.51
N LEU A 445 -10.12 -7.39 7.24
CA LEU A 445 -10.13 -8.43 6.21
C LEU A 445 -9.11 -9.54 6.53
N LEU A 446 -7.86 -9.17 6.86
CA LEU A 446 -6.84 -10.17 7.22
C LEU A 446 -7.25 -11.00 8.45
N ARG A 447 -7.96 -10.39 9.41
CA ARG A 447 -8.50 -11.09 10.59
C ARG A 447 -9.57 -12.11 10.21
N GLU A 448 -10.48 -11.76 9.31
CA GLU A 448 -11.51 -12.68 8.81
C GLU A 448 -10.87 -13.85 8.06
N VAL A 449 -9.91 -13.56 7.18
CA VAL A 449 -9.16 -14.57 6.43
C VAL A 449 -8.39 -15.51 7.35
N GLY A 450 -7.65 -14.96 8.32
CA GLY A 450 -6.91 -15.76 9.30
C GLY A 450 -7.85 -16.63 10.14
N THR A 451 -8.97 -16.06 10.59
CA THR A 451 -10.00 -16.78 11.37
C THR A 451 -10.52 -17.99 10.60
N ARG A 452 -10.86 -17.83 9.32
CA ARG A 452 -11.32 -18.94 8.46
C ARG A 452 -10.23 -19.97 8.21
N ALA A 453 -8.97 -19.54 8.17
CA ALA A 453 -7.82 -20.44 8.04
C ALA A 453 -7.42 -21.14 9.36
N GLY A 454 -8.11 -20.87 10.48
CA GLY A 454 -7.80 -21.47 11.78
C GLY A 454 -6.71 -20.75 12.57
N TYR A 455 -6.55 -19.45 12.35
CA TYR A 455 -5.55 -18.61 13.03
C TYR A 455 -6.19 -17.46 13.78
N ASP A 456 -5.56 -17.06 14.88
CA ASP A 456 -5.86 -15.82 15.59
C ASP A 456 -4.99 -14.69 15.05
N VAL A 457 -5.63 -13.56 14.73
CA VAL A 457 -4.98 -12.38 14.17
C VAL A 457 -5.24 -11.18 15.07
N HIS A 458 -4.19 -10.60 15.62
CA HIS A 458 -4.26 -9.43 16.48
C HIS A 458 -3.31 -8.33 16.01
N PHE A 459 -3.64 -7.08 16.37
CA PHE A 459 -2.88 -5.90 16.00
C PHE A 459 -2.46 -5.16 17.26
N ALA A 460 -1.19 -4.76 17.32
CA ALA A 460 -0.66 -3.92 18.38
C ALA A 460 -0.01 -2.66 17.78
N PRO A 461 -0.18 -1.48 18.38
CA PRO A 461 0.48 -0.27 17.89
C PRO A 461 2.00 -0.37 18.05
N PHE A 462 2.76 0.20 17.12
CA PHE A 462 4.22 0.29 17.24
C PHE A 462 4.61 1.35 18.28
N ARG A 463 4.80 0.92 19.53
CA ARG A 463 5.01 1.80 20.69
C ARG A 463 6.40 2.44 20.81
N TYR A 464 7.38 2.00 20.01
CA TYR A 464 8.79 2.41 20.18
C TYR A 464 9.09 3.78 19.54
N ARG A 465 8.18 4.33 18.74
CA ARG A 465 8.29 5.67 18.18
C ARG A 465 6.98 6.44 18.38
N GLU A 466 7.07 7.55 19.08
CA GLU A 466 5.95 8.47 19.28
C GLU A 466 5.39 8.95 17.93
N GLY A 467 4.06 8.91 17.79
CA GLY A 467 3.38 9.33 16.57
C GLY A 467 3.53 8.37 15.38
N SER A 468 4.13 7.19 15.55
CA SER A 468 4.15 6.17 14.49
C SER A 468 2.74 5.71 14.16
N ARG A 469 2.49 5.53 12.86
CA ARG A 469 1.25 4.93 12.34
C ARG A 469 1.40 3.45 12.06
N THR A 470 2.61 2.94 12.20
CA THR A 470 2.91 1.53 12.07
C THR A 470 2.25 0.77 13.21
N SER A 471 1.70 -0.39 12.87
CA SER A 471 1.21 -1.39 13.81
C SER A 471 1.86 -2.73 13.46
N ILE A 472 1.79 -3.65 14.40
CA ILE A 472 2.29 -5.00 14.24
C ILE A 472 1.07 -5.93 14.22
N LEU A 473 0.88 -6.63 13.11
CA LEU A 473 0.00 -7.78 13.02
C LEU A 473 0.76 -9.00 13.54
N TYR A 474 0.12 -9.74 14.43
CA TYR A 474 0.60 -11.01 14.94
C TYR A 474 -0.41 -12.10 14.60
N THR A 475 0.08 -13.24 14.14
CA THR A 475 -0.74 -14.38 13.78
C THR A 475 -0.19 -15.68 14.35
N THR A 476 -1.05 -16.44 15.02
CA THR A 476 -0.77 -17.77 15.61
C THR A 476 -1.89 -18.74 15.24
N GLN A 477 -1.58 -20.03 15.15
CA GLN A 477 -2.62 -21.04 14.97
C GLN A 477 -3.54 -21.06 16.20
N ARG A 478 -4.85 -21.25 15.99
CA ARG A 478 -5.81 -21.45 17.09
C ARG A 478 -5.56 -22.80 17.76
N ASP A 479 -5.67 -22.81 19.08
CA ASP A 479 -5.63 -24.02 19.90
C ASP A 479 -6.81 -24.96 19.62
#